data_AF-A0A376BLC2-F1
#
_entry.id   AF-A0A376BLC2-F1
#
_cell.length_a   1.000
_cell.length_b   1.000
_cell.length_c   1.000
_cell.angle_alpha   90.00
_cell.angle_beta   90.00
_cell.angle_gamma   90.00
#
_symmetry.space_group_name_H-M   'P 1'
#
loop_
_entity.id
_entity.type
_entity.pdbx_description
1 polymer ?
#
loop_
_entity_poly.entity_id
_entity_poly.type
_entity_poly.pdbx_seq_one_letter_code
_entity_poly.pdbx_strand_id
1 'polypeptide(L)' 'MTELSFETALARLEAITQEMQNQALGLDHALALYLEGSELAQFCQRKLADVEQQLHLFDNQQLKELNLDES' A
#
# COMPACT_ATOMS: atom_id res chain seq x y z
N MET A 1 7.29 -11.28 -16.65
CA MET A 1 7.03 -11.42 -15.22
C MET A 1 6.02 -10.36 -14.86
N THR A 2 4.85 -10.74 -14.36
CA THR A 2 3.80 -9.80 -13.96
C THR A 2 4.21 -9.14 -12.65
N GLU A 3 4.51 -7.84 -12.68
CA GLU A 3 4.72 -7.05 -11.46
C GLU A 3 3.45 -7.06 -10.61
N LEU A 4 3.60 -7.16 -9.29
CA LEU A 4 2.48 -7.09 -8.36
C LEU A 4 1.91 -5.66 -8.36
N SER A 5 0.63 -5.50 -8.69
CA SER A 5 -0.05 -4.21 -8.63
C SER A 5 -0.59 -3.93 -7.23
N PHE A 6 -0.84 -2.65 -6.92
CA PHE A 6 -1.47 -2.24 -5.66
C PHE A 6 -2.83 -2.91 -5.47
N GLU A 7 -3.67 -2.91 -6.51
CA GLU A 7 -5.01 -3.50 -6.47
C GLU A 7 -4.95 -5.01 -6.19
N THR A 8 -4.00 -5.72 -6.80
CA THR A 8 -3.82 -7.15 -6.54
C THR A 8 -3.31 -7.42 -5.12
N ALA A 9 -2.37 -6.60 -4.63
CA ALA A 9 -1.87 -6.74 -3.25
C ALA A 9 -2.95 -6.46 -2.21
N LEU A 10 -3.79 -5.43 -2.45
CA LEU A 10 -4.91 -5.09 -1.59
C LEU A 10 -5.98 -6.18 -1.58
N ALA A 11 -6.38 -6.68 -2.75
CA ALA A 11 -7.35 -7.78 -2.85
C ALA A 11 -6.84 -9.05 -2.14
N ARG A 12 -5.53 -9.32 -2.19
CA ARG A 12 -4.94 -10.45 -1.45
C ARG A 12 -4.96 -10.23 0.06
N LEU A 13 -4.70 -9.01 0.55
CA LEU A 13 -4.83 -8.67 1.96
C LEU A 13 -6.27 -8.86 2.48
N GLU A 14 -7.27 -8.49 1.69
CA GLU A 14 -8.67 -8.72 2.03
C GLU A 14 -8.99 -10.21 2.12
N ALA A 15 -8.51 -11.01 1.15
CA ALA A 15 -8.64 -12.45 1.18
C ALA A 15 -7.98 -13.07 2.43
N ILE A 16 -6.74 -12.68 2.75
CA ILE A 16 -6.03 -13.13 3.95
C ILE A 16 -6.84 -12.79 5.21
N THR A 17 -7.40 -11.59 5.29
CA THR A 17 -8.22 -11.17 6.44
C THR A 17 -9.47 -12.03 6.59
N GLN A 18 -10.10 -12.44 5.48
CA GLN A 18 -11.23 -13.37 5.49
C GLN A 18 -10.79 -14.79 5.91
N GLU A 19 -9.67 -15.27 5.39
CA GLU A 19 -9.09 -16.58 5.76
C GLU A 19 -8.75 -16.64 7.26
N MET A 20 -8.24 -15.54 7.83
CA MET A 20 -7.92 -15.41 9.25
C MET A 20 -9.15 -15.45 10.18
N GLN A 21 -10.34 -15.15 9.66
CA GLN A 21 -11.59 -15.23 10.45
C GLN A 21 -12.12 -16.67 10.57
N ASN A 22 -11.52 -17.63 9.86
CA ASN A 22 -11.93 -19.01 9.93
C ASN A 22 -11.56 -19.63 11.28
N GLN A 23 -12.56 -20.10 12.02
CA GLN A 23 -12.39 -20.67 13.36
C GLN A 23 -11.62 -22.02 13.37
N ALA A 24 -11.46 -22.66 12.21
CA ALA A 24 -10.69 -23.88 12.02
C ALA A 24 -9.25 -23.63 11.53
N LEU A 25 -8.77 -22.38 11.56
CA LEU A 25 -7.43 -22.05 11.09
C LEU A 25 -6.36 -22.59 12.04
N GLY A 26 -5.53 -23.51 11.53
CA GLY A 26 -4.39 -24.05 12.27
C GLY A 26 -3.29 -23.01 12.47
N LEU A 27 -2.50 -23.17 13.54
CA LEU A 27 -1.45 -22.22 13.94
C LEU A 27 -0.42 -21.97 12.84
N ASP A 28 0.07 -23.02 12.18
CA ASP A 28 1.03 -22.90 11.06
C ASP A 28 0.44 -22.10 9.88
N HIS A 29 -0.86 -22.29 9.61
CA HIS A 29 -1.54 -21.58 8.54
C HIS A 29 -1.77 -20.10 8.90
N ALA A 30 -2.13 -19.83 10.16
CA ALA A 30 -2.23 -18.47 10.67
C ALA A 30 -0.89 -17.73 10.60
N LEU A 31 0.22 -18.41 10.91
CA LEU A 31 1.55 -17.83 10.80
C LEU A 31 1.92 -17.52 9.34
N ALA A 32 1.63 -18.43 8.41
CA ALA A 32 1.88 -18.20 6.98
C ALA A 32 1.08 -17.00 6.44
N LEU A 33 -0.21 -16.94 6.76
CA LEU A 33 -1.10 -15.82 6.39
C LEU A 33 -0.63 -14.50 7.00
N TYR A 34 -0.13 -14.51 8.24
CA TYR A 34 0.40 -13.32 8.90
C TYR A 34 1.66 -12.80 8.19
N LEU A 35 2.61 -13.69 7.86
CA LEU A 35 3.83 -13.31 7.16
C LEU A 35 3.52 -12.72 5.78
N GLU A 36 2.68 -13.41 5.01
CA GLU A 36 2.23 -12.94 3.69
C GLU A 36 1.51 -11.59 3.81
N GLY A 37 0.58 -11.47 4.75
CA GLY A 37 -0.16 -10.23 5.01
C GLY A 37 0.76 -9.07 5.40
N SER A 38 1.80 -9.34 6.21
CA SER A 38 2.77 -8.30 6.59
C SER A 38 3.54 -7.77 5.38
N GLU A 39 3.99 -8.66 4.49
CA GLU A 39 4.72 -8.26 3.28
C GLU A 39 3.84 -7.44 2.32
N LEU A 40 2.59 -7.87 2.13
CA LEU A 40 1.63 -7.15 1.28
C LEU A 40 1.26 -5.79 1.88
N ALA A 41 1.04 -5.71 3.20
CA ALA A 41 0.73 -4.45 3.88
C ALA A 41 1.87 -3.44 3.73
N GLN A 42 3.12 -3.89 3.88
CA GLN A 42 4.28 -3.04 3.66
C GLN A 42 4.39 -2.59 2.20
N PHE A 43 4.08 -3.47 1.23
CA PHE A 43 4.07 -3.10 -0.18
C PHE A 43 3.05 -2.00 -0.46
N CYS A 44 1.81 -2.14 0.04
CA CYS A 44 0.76 -1.14 -0.10
C CYS A 44 1.16 0.20 0.53
N GLN A 45 1.71 0.19 1.75
CA GLN A 45 2.20 1.42 2.40
C GLN A 45 3.30 2.12 1.59
N ARG A 46 4.27 1.37 1.04
CA ARG A 46 5.32 1.95 0.20
C ARG A 46 4.76 2.60 -1.05
N LYS A 47 3.78 1.97 -1.71
CA LYS A 47 3.11 2.53 -2.89
C LYS A 47 2.33 3.80 -2.56
N LEU A 48 1.63 3.84 -1.43
CA LEU A 48 0.91 5.03 -0.98
C LEU A 48 1.88 6.17 -0.64
N ALA A 49 2.95 5.88 0.09
CA ALA A 49 3.97 6.88 0.44
C ALA A 49 4.63 7.48 -0.81
N ASP A 50 4.90 6.67 -1.84
CA ASP A 50 5.45 7.15 -3.10
C ASP A 50 4.49 8.14 -3.80
N VAL A 51 3.20 7.82 -3.83
CA VAL A 51 2.16 8.72 -4.38
C VAL A 51 2.04 10.00 -3.56
N GLU A 52 2.06 9.91 -2.23
CA GLU A 52 2.02 11.08 -1.35
C GLU A 52 3.24 12.00 -1.56
N GLN A 53 4.44 11.42 -1.72
CA GLN A 53 5.65 12.20 -2.04
C GLN A 53 5.53 12.91 -3.39
N GLN A 54 5.00 12.24 -4.41
CA GLN A 54 4.77 12.86 -5.72
C GLN A 54 3.76 14.02 -5.64
N LEU A 55 2.67 13.84 -4.90
CA LEU A 55 1.68 14.90 -4.66
C LEU A 55 2.30 16.10 -3.94
N HIS A 56 3.11 15.86 -2.92
CA HIS A 56 3.77 16.93 -2.16
C HIS A 56 4.77 17.72 -3.02
N LEU A 57 5.50 17.05 -3.93
CA LEU A 57 6.36 17.74 -4.90
C LEU A 57 5.54 18.59 -5.87
N PHE A 58 4.40 18.08 -6.34
CA PHE A 58 3.52 18.80 -7.26
C PHE A 58 2.90 20.05 -6.61
N ASP A 59 2.43 19.92 -5.37
CA ASP A 59 1.88 21.03 -4.59
C ASP A 59 2.93 22.12 -4.34
N ASN A 60 4.14 21.72 -3.94
CA ASN A 60 5.24 22.63 -3.70
C ASN A 60 5.76 23.31 -4.99
N GLN A 61 5.67 22.63 -6.14
CA GLN A 61 5.99 23.21 -7.43
C GLN A 61 4.93 24.27 -7.83
N GLN A 62 3.65 23.95 -7.69
CA GLN A 62 2.57 24.92 -7.95
C GLN A 62 2.62 26.14 -7.02
N LEU A 63 2.93 25.94 -5.74
CA LEU A 63 3.14 27.04 -4.79
C LEU A 63 4.30 27.96 -5.22
N LYS A 64 5.35 27.40 -5.81
CA LYS A 64 6.50 28.18 -6.32
C LYS A 64 6.16 28.95 -7.58
N GLU A 65 5.35 28.39 -8.46
CA GLU A 65 4.84 29.03 -9.68
C GLU A 65 3.92 30.22 -9.34
N LEU A 66 3.04 30.10 -8.34
CA LEU A 66 2.20 31.20 -7.85
C LEU A 66 2.97 32.34 -7.17
N ASN A 67 4.18 32.08 -6.64
CA ASN A 67 5.02 33.10 -6.01
C ASN A 67 5.89 33.87 -7.02
N LEU A 68 5.93 33.44 -8.28
CA LEU A 68 6.75 34.05 -9.33
C LEU A 68 6.01 35.19 -10.07
N ASP A 69 4.73 35.42 -9.77
CA ASP A 69 3.90 36.49 -10.35
C ASP A 69 3.81 37.76 -9.47
N GLU A 70 4.53 37.85 -8.34
CA GLU A 70 4.65 39.08 -7.52
C GLU A 70 5.97 39.84 -7.76
N SER A 71 6.34 40.12 -9.02
CA SER A 71 7.44 41.04 -9.36
C SER A 71 7.04 42.06 -10.42
#